data_AF-A0A1I1W817-F1
#
_entry.id   AF-A0A1I1W817-F1
#
_cell.length_a   1.000
_cell.length_b   1.000
_cell.length_c   1.000
_cell.angle_alpha   90.00
_cell.angle_beta   90.00
_cell.angle_gamma   90.00
#
_symmetry.space_group_name_H-M   'P 1'
#
loop_
_entity.id
_entity.type
_entity.pdbx_description
1 polymer ?
#
loop_
_entity_poly.entity_id
_entity_poly.type
_entity_poly.pdbx_seq_one_letter_code
_entity_poly.pdbx_strand_id
1 'polypeptide(L)'
;MSKKSKESVKHEIQVLAIGNYRSYPEDYSTVARETSTNVQSLAKGYWDSREYKEIERDERLGIQLEDYKHWTLEAFQEFMRNNENSMN
;
A
#
# COMPACT_ATOMS: atom_id res chain seq x y z
N MET A 1 -1.71 18.58 -12.54
CA MET A 1 -1.43 18.15 -11.14
C MET A 1 0.02 17.72 -11.07
N SER A 2 0.82 18.29 -10.16
CA SER A 2 2.26 17.99 -10.08
C SER A 2 2.45 16.52 -9.71
N LYS A 3 3.06 15.72 -10.60
CA LYS A 3 3.42 14.29 -10.41
C LYS A 3 4.49 14.07 -9.32
N LYS A 4 4.57 14.96 -8.35
CA LYS A 4 5.67 15.09 -7.38
C LYS A 4 5.15 15.54 -6.00
N SER A 5 3.90 15.23 -5.66
CA SER A 5 3.38 15.46 -4.30
C SER A 5 3.34 14.14 -3.52
N LYS A 6 3.37 14.25 -2.19
CA LYS A 6 3.18 13.10 -1.29
C LYS A 6 1.85 12.38 -1.55
N GLU A 7 0.82 13.13 -1.95
CA GLU A 7 -0.50 12.58 -2.33
C GLU A 7 -0.44 11.72 -3.61
N SER A 8 0.34 12.14 -4.61
CA SER A 8 0.51 11.31 -5.82
C SER A 8 1.22 9.99 -5.50
N VAL A 9 2.26 10.04 -4.66
CA VAL A 9 2.98 8.82 -4.23
C VAL A 9 2.05 7.91 -3.40
N LYS A 10 1.27 8.49 -2.47
CA LYS A 10 0.24 7.76 -1.73
C LYS A 10 -0.68 7.00 -2.69
N HIS A 11 -1.25 7.69 -3.68
CA HIS A 11 -2.16 7.08 -4.64
C HIS A 11 -1.50 5.95 -5.43
N GLU A 12 -0.26 6.12 -5.89
CA GLU A 12 0.50 5.08 -6.59
C GLU A 12 0.69 3.83 -5.71
N ILE A 13 1.10 4.00 -4.45
CA ILE A 13 1.27 2.90 -3.50
C ILE A 13 -0.06 2.18 -3.22
N GLN A 14 -1.16 2.92 -3.08
CA GLN A 14 -2.48 2.33 -2.86
C GLN A 14 -2.94 1.50 -4.06
N VAL A 15 -2.74 1.97 -5.29
CA VAL A 15 -3.07 1.23 -6.51
C VAL A 15 -2.28 -0.08 -6.59
N LEU A 16 -0.96 -0.04 -6.30
CA LEU A 16 -0.12 -1.23 -6.26
C LEU A 16 -0.58 -2.24 -5.21
N ALA A 17 -0.88 -1.74 -4.00
CA ALA A 17 -1.35 -2.56 -2.89
C ALA A 17 -2.69 -3.26 -3.22
N ILE A 18 -3.67 -2.52 -3.74
CA ILE A 18 -4.97 -3.09 -4.16
C ILE A 18 -4.77 -4.16 -5.24
N GLY A 19 -3.85 -3.93 -6.18
CA GLY A 19 -3.46 -4.94 -7.16
C GLY A 19 -2.98 -6.24 -6.51
N ASN A 20 -2.08 -6.14 -5.52
CA ASN A 20 -1.60 -7.30 -4.76
C ASN A 20 -2.71 -8.02 -4.01
N TYR A 21 -3.60 -7.28 -3.33
CA TYR A 21 -4.71 -7.88 -2.58
C TYR A 21 -5.67 -8.67 -3.48
N ARG A 22 -5.88 -8.19 -4.71
CA ARG A 22 -6.69 -8.89 -5.71
C ARG A 22 -6.00 -10.11 -6.31
N SER A 23 -4.67 -10.06 -6.44
CA SER A 23 -3.89 -11.16 -7.01
C SER A 23 -3.68 -12.33 -6.03
N TYR A 24 -3.64 -12.05 -4.73
CA TYR A 24 -3.38 -13.05 -3.68
C TYR A 24 -4.41 -12.95 -2.55
N PRO A 25 -5.72 -13.05 -2.83
CA PRO A 25 -6.77 -12.82 -1.83
C PRO A 25 -6.67 -13.73 -0.59
N GLU A 26 -6.11 -14.93 -0.73
CA GLU A 26 -5.85 -15.87 0.36
C GLU A 26 -4.90 -15.29 1.44
N ASP A 27 -3.87 -14.55 1.01
CA ASP A 27 -2.85 -13.94 1.88
C ASP A 27 -3.41 -12.75 2.66
N TYR A 28 -4.58 -12.25 2.27
CA TYR A 28 -5.22 -11.09 2.88
C TYR A 28 -6.62 -11.40 3.41
N SER A 29 -6.95 -12.68 3.56
CA SER A 29 -8.21 -13.16 4.15
C SER A 29 -8.32 -12.76 5.63
N THR A 30 -9.51 -12.83 6.23
CA THR A 30 -9.87 -12.20 7.52
C THR A 30 -9.14 -12.74 8.78
N VAL A 31 -8.09 -13.56 8.64
CA VAL A 31 -7.24 -13.99 9.75
C VAL A 31 -6.36 -12.82 10.19
N ALA A 32 -6.90 -12.00 11.10
CA ALA A 32 -6.42 -10.66 11.44
C ALA A 32 -4.91 -10.54 11.75
N ARG A 33 -4.27 -11.59 12.29
CA ARG A 33 -2.85 -11.55 12.66
C ARG A 33 -1.90 -11.76 11.49
N GLU A 34 -2.23 -12.69 10.60
CA GLU A 34 -1.41 -13.00 9.42
C GLU A 34 -1.55 -11.87 8.39
N THR A 35 -2.77 -11.38 8.22
CA THR A 35 -3.07 -10.28 7.29
C THR A 35 -2.38 -8.96 7.68
N SER A 36 -2.33 -8.62 8.97
CA SER A 36 -1.58 -7.44 9.42
C SER A 36 -0.08 -7.58 9.12
N THR A 37 0.46 -8.79 9.27
CA THR A 37 1.87 -9.09 8.95
C THR A 37 2.14 -9.02 7.45
N ASN A 38 1.22 -9.53 6.63
CA ASN A 38 1.33 -9.54 5.18
C ASN A 38 1.22 -8.12 4.60
N VAL A 39 0.31 -7.28 5.10
CA VAL A 39 0.20 -5.86 4.73
C VAL A 39 1.50 -5.10 5.07
N GLN A 40 2.07 -5.32 6.25
CA GLN A 40 3.35 -4.67 6.63
C GLN A 40 4.53 -5.18 5.80
N SER A 41 4.56 -6.49 5.50
CA SER A 41 5.59 -7.10 4.68
C SER A 41 5.54 -6.60 3.24
N LEU A 42 4.33 -6.42 2.69
CA LEU A 42 4.11 -5.83 1.37
C LEU A 42 4.65 -4.40 1.30
N ALA A 43 4.30 -3.57 2.28
CA ALA A 43 4.79 -2.19 2.35
C ALA A 43 6.32 -2.13 2.43
N LYS A 44 6.94 -3.02 3.22
CA LYS A 44 8.40 -3.15 3.29
C LYS A 44 8.99 -3.61 1.95
N GLY A 45 8.35 -4.54 1.26
CA GLY A 45 8.74 -4.98 -0.07
C GLY A 45 8.81 -3.82 -1.06
N TYR A 46 7.76 -2.99 -1.10
CA TYR A 46 7.77 -1.78 -1.94
C TYR A 46 8.85 -0.78 -1.54
N TRP A 47 9.09 -0.59 -0.24
CA TRP A 47 10.12 0.31 0.25
C TRP A 47 11.54 -0.14 -0.11
N ASP A 48 11.81 -1.44 0.02
CA ASP A 48 13.12 -2.04 -0.25
C ASP A 48 13.40 -2.15 -1.76
N SER A 49 12.36 -2.21 -2.60
CA SER A 49 12.48 -2.32 -4.05
C SER A 49 12.49 -0.99 -4.81
N ARG A 50 12.53 0.15 -4.10
CA ARG A 50 12.51 1.48 -4.75
C ARG A 50 13.73 1.71 -5.62
N GLU A 51 13.49 2.26 -6.81
CA GLU A 51 14.56 2.72 -7.69
C GLU A 51 15.19 4.02 -7.16
N TYR A 52 16.41 4.33 -7.63
CA TYR A 52 17.13 5.55 -7.25
C TYR A 52 16.30 6.83 -7.35
N LYS A 53 15.50 6.97 -8.42
CA LYS A 53 14.63 8.14 -8.63
C LYS A 53 13.49 8.23 -7.62
N GLU A 54 13.02 7.08 -7.13
CA GLU A 54 11.96 6.98 -6.13
C GLU A 54 12.52 7.29 -4.74
N ILE A 55 13.74 6.82 -4.43
CA ILE A 55 14.47 7.18 -3.21
C ILE A 55 14.66 8.70 -3.14
N GLU A 56 15.20 9.33 -4.19
CA GLU A 56 15.41 10.78 -4.24
C GLU A 56 14.08 11.55 -4.11
N ARG A 57 13.02 11.08 -4.77
CA ARG A 57 11.68 11.66 -4.67
C ARG A 57 11.18 11.61 -3.23
N ASP A 58 11.27 10.45 -2.59
CA ASP A 58 10.74 10.20 -1.26
C ASP A 58 11.51 11.00 -0.20
N GLU A 59 12.84 11.05 -0.31
CA GLU A 59 13.69 11.89 0.55
C GLU A 59 13.31 13.37 0.44
N ARG A 60 13.14 13.90 -0.78
CA ARG A 60 12.73 15.29 -1.00
C ARG A 60 11.34 15.58 -0.43
N LEU A 61 10.46 14.60 -0.41
CA LEU A 61 9.09 14.73 0.09
C LEU A 61 8.93 14.36 1.58
N GLY A 62 10.02 13.97 2.25
CA GLY A 62 9.98 13.52 3.64
C GLY A 62 9.11 12.27 3.83
N ILE A 63 9.10 11.38 2.85
CA ILE A 63 8.35 10.12 2.88
C ILE A 63 9.23 9.06 3.54
N GLN A 64 8.64 8.35 4.50
CA GLN A 64 9.31 7.32 5.30
C GLN A 64 8.60 5.96 5.15
N LEU A 65 9.25 4.88 5.61
CA LEU A 65 8.66 3.54 5.60
C LEU A 65 7.29 3.49 6.30
N GLU A 66 7.11 4.28 7.37
CA GLU A 66 5.83 4.35 8.07
C GLU A 66 4.70 4.95 7.21
N ASP A 67 5.02 5.86 6.28
CA ASP A 67 4.04 6.35 5.32
C ASP A 67 3.61 5.22 4.37
N TYR A 68 4.57 4.43 3.86
CA TYR A 68 4.28 3.28 3.02
C TYR A 68 3.37 2.27 3.74
N LYS A 69 3.71 1.91 4.99
CA LYS A 69 2.88 1.03 5.82
C LYS A 69 1.48 1.58 6.00
N HIS A 70 1.36 2.87 6.28
CA HIS A 70 0.06 3.52 6.47
C HIS A 70 -0.78 3.49 5.19
N TRP A 71 -0.21 3.87 4.05
CA TRP A 71 -0.93 3.90 2.76
C TRP A 71 -1.34 2.50 2.28
N THR A 72 -0.48 1.50 2.47
CA THR A 72 -0.79 0.10 2.18
C THR A 72 -1.92 -0.42 3.08
N LEU A 73 -1.95 -0.03 4.36
CA LEU A 73 -3.05 -0.35 5.26
C LEU A 73 -4.36 0.36 4.89
N GLU A 74 -4.33 1.65 4.54
CA GLU A 74 -5.51 2.39 4.06
C GLU A 74 -6.12 1.70 2.83
N ALA A 75 -5.28 1.30 1.87
CA ALA A 75 -5.70 0.55 0.70
C ALA A 75 -6.35 -0.79 1.07
N PHE A 76 -5.83 -1.48 2.08
CA PHE A 76 -6.40 -2.75 2.54
C PHE A 76 -7.79 -2.53 3.16
N GLN A 77 -7.94 -1.51 4.00
CA GLN A 77 -9.24 -1.16 4.59
C GLN A 77 -10.26 -0.76 3.52
N GLU A 78 -9.85 -0.04 2.49
CA GLU A 78 -10.72 0.30 1.36
C GLU A 78 -11.10 -0.93 0.54
N PHE A 79 -10.14 -1.81 0.26
CA PHE A 79 -10.38 -3.09 -0.42
C PHE A 79 -11.40 -3.95 0.34
N MET A 80 -11.26 -4.07 1.66
CA MET A 80 -12.20 -4.82 2.50
C MET A 80 -13.60 -4.20 2.47
N ARG A 81 -13.74 -2.87 2.64
CA ARG A 81 -15.04 -2.18 2.56
C ARG A 81 -15.72 -2.39 1.21
N ASN A 82 -14.95 -2.35 0.12
CA ASN A 82 -15.48 -2.53 -1.24
C ASN A 82 -15.92 -3.98 -1.50
N ASN A 83 -15.20 -4.96 -0.93
CA ASN A 83 -15.60 -6.37 -1.00
C ASN A 83 -16.86 -6.64 -0.16
N GLU A 84 -16.94 -6.10 1.06
CA GLU A 84 -18.14 -6.20 1.90
C GLU A 84 -19.38 -5.62 1.21
N ASN A 85 -19.23 -4.45 0.56
CA ASN A 85 -20.31 -3.83 -0.20
C ASN A 85 -20.68 -4.58 -1.49
N SER A 86 -19.80 -5.44 -2.02
CA SER A 86 -20.08 -6.25 -3.21
C SER A 86 -20.83 -7.55 -2.89
N MET A 87 -20.97 -7.90 -1.60
CA MET A 87 -21.67 -9.10 -1.13
C MET A 87 -23.06 -8.82 -0.52
N ASN A 88 -23.51 -7.55 -0.57
CA ASN A 88 -24.86 -7.10 -0.20
C ASN A 88 -25.66 -6.72 -1.46
#